data_AF-A0A2E3W3B8-F1
#
_entry.id   AF-A0A2E3W3B8-F1
#
_cell.length_a   1.000
_cell.length_b   1.000
_cell.length_c   1.000
_cell.angle_alpha   90.00
_cell.angle_beta   90.00
_cell.angle_gamma   90.00
#
_symmetry.space_group_name_H-M   'P 1'
#
loop_
_entity.id
_entity.type
_entity.pdbx_description
1 polymer ?
#
loop_
_entity_poly.entity_id
_entity_poly.type
_entity_poly.pdbx_seq_one_letter_code
_entity_poly.pdbx_strand_id
1 'polypeptide(L)'
;MARPSLRFKKTIKEAAFKSVFGLFPKEFVLGRLFDLEEILRYVSSSEIVFKLARTPEEHEAAARLTYEAYIAQKMMPENHLNKRISKYNLSPGTFTVIAVKRGESPVEDEVVATVSLINDSGLGLPSDSIADLSSKRRGNVVAEVGSLCVKKEFRSSKGKILIPMMKYLAMVANQLNVDTFICTVHPQATSFYEVLFDAKYLPQKHSSYVCGTNELPAKVMSINCDFLSLGKLAKDKSSPALRRQVCEYYVTQSEEPYFIVEDFRLKVREDVSFDRDYGKVLMKEYLELGGELSDEDYRVLTSMLRDMTVCADEVFRKRVKEHRVLTAFLTTINIKGIGHVTCRTIDSSFSGLKLSVERVFSEKELEMFITYAPGMSVHLKGQVMWQRQYVVGIKIEGGQLDLWKQVIGKALREDQTIAA
;
A
#
# COMPACT_ATOMS: atom_id res chain seq x y z
N MET A 1 -17.18 58.54 -18.99
CA MET A 1 -17.22 57.45 -17.98
C MET A 1 -16.54 56.22 -18.55
N ALA A 2 -15.29 55.95 -18.15
CA ALA A 2 -14.55 54.75 -18.53
C ALA A 2 -14.26 53.94 -17.27
N ARG A 3 -14.64 52.65 -17.26
CA ARG A 3 -14.39 51.72 -16.14
C ARG A 3 -12.91 51.30 -16.13
N PRO A 4 -12.24 51.27 -14.96
CA PRO A 4 -10.88 50.77 -14.88
C PRO A 4 -10.84 49.23 -14.90
N SER A 5 -9.90 48.70 -15.68
CA SER A 5 -9.58 47.28 -15.78
C SER A 5 -8.91 46.76 -14.51
N LEU A 6 -9.54 45.82 -13.82
CA LEU A 6 -8.93 45.08 -12.70
C LEU A 6 -8.00 43.99 -13.24
N ARG A 7 -6.70 44.31 -13.30
CA ARG A 7 -5.61 43.33 -13.43
C ARG A 7 -5.57 42.50 -12.14
N PHE A 8 -6.12 41.28 -12.18
CA PHE A 8 -5.99 40.30 -11.10
C PHE A 8 -4.51 39.94 -10.91
N LYS A 9 -3.95 40.32 -9.76
CA LYS A 9 -2.62 39.86 -9.32
C LYS A 9 -2.70 38.36 -9.02
N LYS A 10 -2.01 37.55 -9.83
CA LYS A 10 -1.77 36.12 -9.55
C LYS A 10 -1.03 35.98 -8.22
N THR A 11 -1.71 35.45 -7.22
CA THR A 11 -1.12 35.19 -5.90
C THR A 11 -0.20 33.96 -5.98
N ILE A 12 0.94 34.04 -5.31
CA ILE A 12 2.01 33.02 -5.21
C ILE A 12 1.50 31.61 -4.81
N LYS A 13 0.26 31.48 -4.32
CA LYS A 13 -0.42 30.20 -4.02
C LYS A 13 -0.73 29.34 -5.25
N GLU A 14 -0.92 29.92 -6.44
CA GLU A 14 -1.22 29.14 -7.67
C GLU A 14 0.03 28.57 -8.35
N ALA A 15 1.21 29.14 -8.07
CA ALA A 15 2.44 28.82 -8.81
C ALA A 15 3.14 27.54 -8.32
N ALA A 16 2.99 27.18 -7.04
CA ALA A 16 3.64 26.01 -6.44
C ALA A 16 2.97 24.68 -6.82
N PHE A 17 1.70 24.70 -7.23
CA PHE A 17 0.89 23.50 -7.45
C PHE A 17 0.91 22.98 -8.91
N LYS A 18 1.51 23.73 -9.83
CA LYS A 18 1.70 23.30 -11.23
C LYS A 18 2.75 22.21 -11.43
N SER A 19 3.58 21.88 -10.44
CA SER A 19 4.79 21.07 -10.69
C SER A 19 4.56 19.54 -10.66
N VAL A 20 3.46 19.07 -10.06
CA VAL A 20 2.98 17.68 -10.18
C VAL A 20 1.69 17.59 -11.00
N PHE A 21 0.88 18.65 -11.05
CA PHE A 21 -0.40 18.64 -11.79
C PHE A 21 -0.43 19.49 -13.06
N GLY A 22 0.69 20.09 -13.45
CA GLY A 22 0.96 20.46 -14.84
C GLY A 22 1.13 19.25 -15.77
N LEU A 23 1.03 18.03 -15.24
CA LEU A 23 1.04 16.75 -15.95
C LEU A 23 -0.27 16.40 -16.66
N PHE A 24 -1.38 17.05 -16.32
CA PHE A 24 -2.67 16.73 -16.94
C PHE A 24 -3.25 17.97 -17.59
N PRO A 25 -3.14 18.08 -18.92
CA PRO A 25 -3.74 19.19 -19.63
C PRO A 25 -5.26 19.22 -19.40
N LYS A 26 -5.88 20.39 -19.62
CA LYS A 26 -7.34 20.49 -19.75
C LYS A 26 -7.91 19.51 -20.80
N GLU A 27 -7.05 18.99 -21.68
CA GLU A 27 -7.36 17.91 -22.62
C GLU A 27 -7.60 16.52 -22.02
N PHE A 28 -7.50 16.32 -20.69
CA PHE A 28 -7.88 15.04 -20.03
C PHE A 28 -9.33 14.63 -20.36
N VAL A 29 -10.16 15.60 -20.74
CA VAL A 29 -11.54 15.46 -21.19
C VAL A 29 -11.67 14.98 -22.66
N LEU A 30 -10.59 15.01 -23.46
CA LEU A 30 -10.64 14.88 -24.93
C LEU A 30 -10.03 13.58 -25.50
N GLY A 31 -9.67 12.59 -24.67
CA GLY A 31 -9.37 11.22 -25.13
C GLY A 31 -8.13 11.02 -26.02
N ARG A 32 -7.24 12.01 -26.16
CA ARG A 32 -6.01 11.95 -26.98
C ARG A 32 -4.70 11.79 -26.19
N LEU A 33 -4.75 11.43 -24.91
CA LEU A 33 -3.66 11.69 -23.97
C LEU A 33 -2.72 10.52 -23.66
N PHE A 34 -3.07 9.28 -24.01
CA PHE A 34 -2.23 8.13 -23.73
C PHE A 34 -2.18 7.22 -24.95
N ASP A 35 -1.09 7.32 -25.70
CA ASP A 35 -0.73 6.31 -26.68
C ASP A 35 -0.06 5.16 -25.93
N LEU A 36 -0.79 4.07 -25.72
CA LEU A 36 -0.26 2.90 -25.02
C LEU A 36 0.94 2.32 -25.75
N GLU A 37 0.95 2.33 -27.09
CA GLU A 37 2.10 1.88 -27.87
C GLU A 37 3.33 2.78 -27.61
N GLU A 38 3.12 4.09 -27.50
CA GLU A 38 4.20 5.02 -27.15
C GLU A 38 4.72 4.79 -25.72
N ILE A 39 3.85 4.48 -24.76
CA ILE A 39 4.25 4.13 -23.39
C ILE A 39 5.07 2.85 -23.38
N LEU A 40 4.54 1.78 -23.99
CA LEU A 40 5.21 0.49 -24.07
C LEU A 40 6.56 0.60 -24.78
N ARG A 41 6.62 1.33 -25.91
CA ARG A 41 7.87 1.62 -26.62
C ARG A 41 8.85 2.37 -25.73
N TYR A 42 8.39 3.39 -25.02
CA TYR A 42 9.25 4.17 -24.12
C TYR A 42 9.84 3.31 -23.01
N VAL A 43 9.04 2.55 -22.26
CA VAL A 43 9.58 1.72 -21.17
C VAL A 43 10.51 0.63 -21.71
N SER A 44 10.19 0.04 -22.86
CA SER A 44 11.03 -0.99 -23.49
C SER A 44 12.36 -0.46 -24.00
N SER A 45 12.46 0.82 -24.37
CA SER A 45 13.70 1.42 -24.90
C SER A 45 14.43 2.34 -23.90
N SER A 46 13.88 2.53 -22.69
CA SER A 46 14.41 3.49 -21.72
C SER A 46 15.24 2.85 -20.62
N GLU A 47 15.49 1.55 -20.64
CA GLU A 47 16.20 0.81 -19.57
C GLU A 47 15.58 1.07 -18.18
N ILE A 48 14.27 1.31 -18.13
CA ILE A 48 13.54 1.54 -16.88
C ILE A 48 12.93 0.23 -16.44
N VAL A 49 13.16 -0.12 -15.18
CA VAL A 49 12.63 -1.31 -14.55
C VAL A 49 11.80 -0.93 -13.34
N PHE A 50 10.63 -1.54 -13.20
CA PHE A 50 9.74 -1.38 -12.07
C PHE A 50 9.86 -2.61 -11.17
N LYS A 51 10.15 -2.37 -9.90
CA LYS A 51 10.42 -3.42 -8.91
C LYS A 51 10.05 -2.93 -7.51
N LEU A 52 10.05 -3.84 -6.54
CA LEU A 52 10.12 -3.46 -5.13
C LEU A 52 11.55 -3.09 -4.75
N ALA A 53 11.71 -2.10 -3.89
CA ALA A 53 12.99 -1.78 -3.27
C ALA A 53 13.45 -2.97 -2.41
N ARG A 54 14.73 -3.31 -2.53
CA ARG A 54 15.36 -4.49 -1.94
C ARG A 54 16.51 -4.18 -1.02
N THR A 55 17.16 -3.03 -1.20
CA THR A 55 18.34 -2.65 -0.43
C THR A 55 18.08 -1.38 0.39
N PRO A 56 18.82 -1.18 1.49
CA PRO A 56 18.79 0.06 2.25
C PRO A 56 18.96 1.31 1.37
N GLU A 57 19.84 1.23 0.35
CA GLU A 57 20.14 2.32 -0.59
C GLU A 57 18.92 2.64 -1.47
N GLU A 58 18.20 1.63 -1.97
CA GLU A 58 16.98 1.81 -2.76
C GLU A 58 15.86 2.45 -1.92
N HIS A 59 15.68 2.01 -0.68
CA HIS A 59 14.71 2.61 0.25
C HIS A 59 15.08 4.06 0.59
N GLU A 60 16.36 4.33 0.83
CA GLU A 60 16.87 5.67 1.09
C GLU A 60 16.67 6.60 -0.11
N ALA A 61 16.96 6.13 -1.33
CA ALA A 61 16.74 6.88 -2.56
C ALA A 61 15.26 7.22 -2.75
N ALA A 62 14.34 6.28 -2.48
CA ALA A 62 12.91 6.53 -2.49
C ALA A 62 12.47 7.58 -1.43
N ALA A 63 13.02 7.51 -0.22
CA ALA A 63 12.74 8.46 0.85
C ALA A 63 13.24 9.88 0.53
N ARG A 64 14.43 10.00 -0.08
CA ARG A 64 15.00 11.26 -0.57
C ARG A 64 14.19 11.83 -1.74
N LEU A 65 13.84 11.02 -2.73
CA LEU A 65 13.00 11.44 -3.85
C LEU A 65 11.63 11.98 -3.39
N THR A 66 11.02 11.32 -2.40
CA THR A 66 9.77 11.78 -1.80
C THR A 66 9.96 13.11 -1.09
N TYR A 67 11.03 13.26 -0.31
CA TYR A 67 11.39 14.51 0.36
C TYR A 67 11.53 15.66 -0.64
N GLU A 68 12.35 15.50 -1.67
CA GLU A 68 12.57 16.52 -2.70
C GLU A 68 11.27 16.93 -3.38
N ALA A 69 10.42 15.95 -3.73
CA ALA A 69 9.13 16.21 -4.35
C ALA A 69 8.18 16.98 -3.41
N TYR A 70 8.20 16.68 -2.11
CA TYR A 70 7.34 17.30 -1.11
C TYR A 70 7.82 18.72 -0.76
N ILE A 71 9.13 18.95 -0.61
CA ILE A 71 9.72 20.28 -0.43
C ILE A 71 9.40 21.18 -1.62
N ALA A 72 9.60 20.69 -2.85
CA ALA A 72 9.29 21.45 -4.06
C ALA A 72 7.81 21.88 -4.15
N GLN A 73 6.92 21.15 -3.50
CA GLN A 73 5.48 21.44 -3.44
C GLN A 73 5.06 22.13 -2.14
N LYS A 74 6.00 22.44 -1.24
CA LYS A 74 5.74 23.02 0.10
C LYS A 74 4.82 22.15 0.95
N MET A 75 4.88 20.83 0.75
CA MET A 75 4.06 19.85 1.47
C MET A 75 4.60 19.52 2.85
N MET A 76 5.89 19.75 3.09
CA MET A 76 6.53 19.54 4.38
C MET A 76 7.62 20.60 4.59
N PRO A 77 8.06 20.83 5.84
CA PRO A 77 9.28 21.59 6.10
C PRO A 77 10.53 20.79 5.74
N GLU A 78 11.64 21.50 5.50
CA GLU A 78 12.97 20.90 5.37
C GLU A 78 13.38 20.19 6.66
N ASN A 79 14.20 19.15 6.52
CA ASN A 79 14.81 18.46 7.66
C ASN A 79 16.27 18.10 7.36
N HIS A 80 17.07 17.92 8.41
CA HIS A 80 18.52 17.76 8.29
C HIS A 80 18.96 16.41 7.68
N LEU A 81 18.09 15.40 7.69
CA LEU A 81 18.37 14.11 7.03
C LEU A 81 18.04 14.12 5.54
N ASN A 82 17.34 15.15 5.03
CA ASN A 82 16.84 15.23 3.66
C ASN A 82 16.04 13.99 3.22
N LYS A 83 15.28 13.40 4.15
CA LYS A 83 14.46 12.21 3.93
C LYS A 83 13.03 12.47 4.37
N ARG A 84 12.06 11.82 3.72
CA ARG A 84 10.69 11.77 4.19
C ARG A 84 10.43 10.41 4.82
N ILE A 85 10.43 10.36 6.15
CA ILE A 85 10.19 9.15 6.93
C ILE A 85 8.91 9.36 7.76
N SER A 86 8.06 8.33 7.81
CA SER A 86 6.92 8.25 8.73
C SER A 86 6.95 6.92 9.47
N LYS A 87 6.20 6.82 10.56
CA LYS A 87 6.04 5.55 11.29
C LYS A 87 5.61 4.39 10.39
N TYR A 88 4.85 4.65 9.33
CA TYR A 88 4.42 3.61 8.40
C TYR A 88 5.57 3.03 7.57
N ASN A 89 6.65 3.79 7.33
CA ASN A 89 7.84 3.26 6.67
C ASN A 89 8.60 2.25 7.53
N LEU A 90 8.37 2.23 8.85
CA LEU A 90 8.97 1.28 9.79
C LEU A 90 8.32 -0.10 9.72
N SER A 91 7.15 -0.20 9.09
CA SER A 91 6.41 -1.45 8.97
C SER A 91 6.97 -2.29 7.82
N PRO A 92 7.32 -3.57 8.03
CA PRO A 92 7.59 -4.49 6.94
C PRO A 92 6.33 -4.75 6.08
N GLY A 93 5.14 -4.35 6.54
CA GLY A 93 3.93 -4.33 5.72
C GLY A 93 3.85 -3.18 4.71
N THR A 94 4.83 -2.28 4.68
CA THR A 94 4.93 -1.19 3.70
C THR A 94 5.87 -1.57 2.57
N PHE A 95 5.30 -1.84 1.40
CA PHE A 95 6.05 -2.13 0.19
C PHE A 95 6.46 -0.83 -0.50
N THR A 96 7.75 -0.71 -0.83
CA THR A 96 8.26 0.45 -1.57
C THR A 96 8.39 0.11 -3.05
N VAL A 97 7.37 0.51 -3.81
CA VAL A 97 7.39 0.86 -5.23
C VAL A 97 8.60 1.63 -5.75
N ILE A 98 9.48 1.11 -6.59
CA ILE A 98 10.45 1.95 -7.33
C ILE A 98 10.43 1.68 -8.84
N ALA A 99 10.73 2.74 -9.60
CA ALA A 99 11.18 2.65 -10.97
C ALA A 99 12.65 3.04 -11.00
N VAL A 100 13.47 2.16 -11.54
CA VAL A 100 14.92 2.29 -11.61
C VAL A 100 15.32 2.47 -13.06
N LYS A 101 16.01 3.56 -13.36
CA LYS A 101 16.70 3.74 -14.63
C LYS A 101 18.06 3.06 -14.50
N ARG A 102 18.29 2.01 -15.28
CA ARG A 102 19.57 1.29 -15.25
C ARG A 102 20.70 2.10 -15.85
N GLY A 103 21.85 2.09 -15.16
CA GLY A 103 23.12 2.60 -15.67
C GLY A 103 23.93 1.52 -16.39
N GLU A 104 25.20 1.79 -16.67
CA GLU A 104 26.11 0.78 -17.24
C GLU A 104 26.52 -0.26 -16.18
N SER A 105 26.41 0.11 -14.89
CA SER A 105 26.63 -0.77 -13.74
C SER A 105 25.55 -0.58 -12.66
N PRO A 106 25.33 -1.56 -11.75
CA PRO A 106 24.35 -1.43 -10.67
C PRO A 106 24.57 -0.26 -9.72
N VAL A 107 25.79 0.28 -9.65
CA VAL A 107 26.11 1.45 -8.81
C VAL A 107 25.60 2.76 -9.44
N GLU A 108 25.35 2.75 -10.76
CA GLU A 108 24.81 3.88 -11.52
C GLU A 108 23.29 3.80 -11.69
N ASP A 109 22.65 2.76 -11.16
CA ASP A 109 21.19 2.63 -11.16
C ASP A 109 20.56 3.78 -10.38
N GLU A 110 19.58 4.45 -10.99
CA GLU A 110 18.92 5.60 -10.38
C GLU A 110 17.44 5.32 -10.12
N VAL A 111 16.98 5.56 -8.89
CA VAL A 111 15.54 5.58 -8.57
C VAL A 111 14.91 6.85 -9.12
N VAL A 112 14.10 6.71 -10.18
CA VAL A 112 13.48 7.84 -10.90
C VAL A 112 12.00 8.04 -10.57
N ALA A 113 11.36 7.06 -9.93
CA ALA A 113 10.01 7.20 -9.38
C ALA A 113 9.79 6.26 -8.21
N THR A 114 8.86 6.60 -7.34
CA THR A 114 8.48 5.77 -6.20
C THR A 114 7.00 5.89 -5.83
N VAL A 115 6.47 4.86 -5.17
CA VAL A 115 5.15 4.85 -4.53
C VAL A 115 5.13 3.84 -3.39
N SER A 116 4.53 4.16 -2.25
CA SER A 116 4.39 3.23 -1.13
C SER A 116 3.03 2.53 -1.16
N LEU A 117 3.02 1.23 -0.93
CA LEU A 117 1.82 0.45 -0.62
C LEU A 117 1.86 0.04 0.85
N ILE A 118 1.09 0.74 1.68
CA ILE A 118 1.07 0.57 3.13
C ILE A 118 -0.07 -0.40 3.47
N ASN A 119 0.24 -1.64 3.81
CA ASN A 119 -0.80 -2.60 4.19
C ASN A 119 -1.44 -2.22 5.53
N ASP A 120 -2.77 -2.32 5.58
CA ASP A 120 -3.50 -2.13 6.83
C ASP A 120 -3.11 -3.19 7.85
N SER A 121 -2.85 -2.73 9.07
CA SER A 121 -2.22 -3.50 10.12
C SER A 121 -2.56 -2.94 11.51
N GLY A 122 -1.92 -3.44 12.57
CA GLY A 122 -2.05 -2.86 13.90
C GLY A 122 -1.63 -1.39 13.98
N LEU A 123 -0.77 -0.92 13.06
CA LEU A 123 -0.28 0.45 13.00
C LEU A 123 -1.33 1.42 12.41
N GLY A 124 -2.40 0.86 11.82
CA GLY A 124 -3.38 1.60 11.03
C GLY A 124 -2.83 2.05 9.68
N LEU A 125 -3.56 2.97 9.05
CA LEU A 125 -3.22 3.63 7.80
C LEU A 125 -3.10 5.14 8.01
N PRO A 126 -2.27 5.86 7.23
CA PRO A 126 -2.16 7.32 7.34
C PRO A 126 -3.51 8.06 7.30
N SER A 127 -4.47 7.57 6.53
CA SER A 127 -5.80 8.17 6.35
C SER A 127 -6.76 7.97 7.53
N ASP A 128 -6.43 7.14 8.53
CA ASP A 128 -7.32 6.87 9.68
C ASP A 128 -7.62 8.12 10.52
N SER A 129 -6.66 9.04 10.58
CA SER A 129 -6.83 10.32 11.26
C SER A 129 -7.80 11.24 10.53
N ILE A 130 -7.98 11.08 9.22
CA ILE A 130 -8.77 11.98 8.37
C ILE A 130 -10.15 11.40 8.06
N ALA A 131 -10.28 10.09 7.88
CA ALA A 131 -11.47 9.45 7.37
C ALA A 131 -11.90 8.23 8.18
N ASP A 132 -13.17 7.84 8.02
CA ASP A 132 -13.67 6.56 8.53
C ASP A 132 -13.51 5.47 7.46
N LEU A 133 -12.55 4.56 7.70
CA LEU A 133 -12.24 3.44 6.82
C LEU A 133 -12.97 2.14 7.19
N SER A 134 -13.83 2.16 8.23
CA SER A 134 -14.48 0.95 8.77
C SER A 134 -15.28 0.18 7.72
N SER A 135 -16.01 0.89 6.86
CA SER A 135 -16.78 0.31 5.76
C SER A 135 -15.92 -0.41 4.73
N LYS A 136 -14.68 0.05 4.52
CA LYS A 136 -13.73 -0.54 3.56
C LYS A 136 -12.94 -1.69 4.14
N ARG A 137 -12.72 -1.73 5.45
CA ARG A 137 -12.08 -2.84 6.16
C ARG A 137 -12.99 -4.06 6.32
N ARG A 138 -14.31 -3.86 6.30
CA ARG A 138 -15.31 -4.92 6.50
C ARG A 138 -15.20 -6.03 5.45
N GLY A 139 -14.68 -7.19 5.84
CA GLY A 139 -14.52 -8.37 4.98
C GLY A 139 -13.39 -8.27 3.95
N ASN A 140 -12.64 -7.17 3.94
CA ASN A 140 -11.66 -6.85 2.90
C ASN A 140 -10.25 -6.68 3.48
N VAL A 141 -9.27 -6.85 2.61
CA VAL A 141 -7.89 -6.41 2.81
C VAL A 141 -7.73 -5.01 2.21
N VAL A 142 -7.31 -4.06 3.03
CA VAL A 142 -7.12 -2.67 2.63
C VAL A 142 -5.64 -2.32 2.67
N ALA A 143 -5.19 -1.48 1.74
CA ALA A 143 -3.88 -0.86 1.78
C ALA A 143 -3.99 0.60 1.36
N GLU A 144 -3.11 1.46 1.88
CA GLU A 144 -3.02 2.86 1.46
C GLU A 144 -1.89 3.05 0.45
N VAL A 145 -2.19 3.73 -0.66
CA VAL A 145 -1.21 4.16 -1.65
C VAL A 145 -0.72 5.56 -1.27
N GLY A 146 0.56 5.67 -0.98
CA GLY A 146 1.20 6.91 -0.52
C GLY A 146 2.48 7.25 -1.29
N SER A 147 3.04 8.42 -1.02
CA SER A 147 4.38 8.83 -1.50
C SER A 147 4.61 8.70 -3.01
N LEU A 148 3.56 8.79 -3.83
CA LEU A 148 3.68 8.71 -5.29
C LEU A 148 4.46 9.91 -5.84
N CYS A 149 5.69 9.67 -6.27
CA CYS A 149 6.60 10.70 -6.76
C CYS A 149 7.31 10.24 -8.03
N VAL A 150 7.50 11.17 -8.99
CA VAL A 150 8.34 10.98 -10.18
C VAL A 150 9.39 12.09 -10.18
N LYS A 151 10.65 11.75 -10.43
CA LYS A 151 11.76 12.71 -10.52
C LYS A 151 11.49 13.73 -11.62
N LYS A 152 11.87 15.00 -11.38
CA LYS A 152 11.47 16.15 -12.20
C LYS A 152 11.77 15.96 -13.70
N GLU A 153 12.94 15.44 -14.03
CA GLU A 153 13.38 15.17 -15.42
C GLU A 153 12.46 14.18 -16.15
N PHE A 154 11.85 13.25 -15.41
CA PHE A 154 10.99 12.19 -15.95
C PHE A 154 9.50 12.57 -15.96
N ARG A 155 9.11 13.73 -15.40
CA ARG A 155 7.71 14.19 -15.37
C ARG A 155 7.19 14.64 -16.74
N SER A 156 8.06 15.07 -17.64
CA SER A 156 7.69 15.48 -19.00
C SER A 156 7.20 14.31 -19.87
N SER A 157 7.36 13.08 -19.39
CA SER A 157 7.04 11.85 -20.11
C SER A 157 5.54 11.55 -20.27
N LYS A 158 4.63 12.50 -20.01
CA LYS A 158 3.16 12.36 -20.21
C LYS A 158 2.56 11.06 -19.63
N GLY A 159 3.05 10.63 -18.48
CA GLY A 159 2.57 9.42 -17.80
C GLY A 159 3.21 8.10 -18.25
N LYS A 160 4.24 8.14 -19.10
CA LYS A 160 5.02 6.94 -19.49
C LYS A 160 5.73 6.25 -18.33
N ILE A 161 5.96 6.95 -17.21
CA ILE A 161 6.42 6.34 -15.95
C ILE A 161 5.24 6.00 -15.02
N LEU A 162 4.31 6.95 -14.88
CA LEU A 162 3.21 6.85 -13.91
C LEU A 162 2.26 5.68 -14.22
N ILE A 163 1.88 5.50 -15.49
CA ILE A 163 0.93 4.46 -15.90
C ILE A 163 1.51 3.05 -15.70
N PRO A 164 2.75 2.74 -16.14
CA PRO A 164 3.39 1.46 -15.82
C PRO A 164 3.65 1.25 -14.33
N MET A 165 4.04 2.30 -13.59
CA MET A 165 4.19 2.23 -12.12
C MET A 165 2.89 1.80 -11.43
N MET A 166 1.76 2.41 -11.79
CA MET A 166 0.47 2.05 -11.25
C MET A 166 0.02 0.65 -11.69
N LYS A 167 0.38 0.19 -12.89
CA LYS A 167 0.17 -1.20 -13.31
C LYS A 167 0.96 -2.16 -12.42
N TYR A 168 2.26 -1.91 -12.20
CA TYR A 168 3.07 -2.73 -11.31
C TYR A 168 2.50 -2.76 -9.89
N LEU A 169 2.08 -1.61 -9.36
CA LEU A 169 1.41 -1.52 -8.07
C LEU A 169 0.14 -2.37 -8.00
N ALA A 170 -0.68 -2.38 -9.06
CA ALA A 170 -1.87 -3.23 -9.14
C ALA A 170 -1.51 -4.73 -9.20
N MET A 171 -0.42 -5.09 -9.88
CA MET A 171 0.09 -6.47 -9.92
C MET A 171 0.56 -6.93 -8.53
N VAL A 172 1.33 -6.10 -7.82
CA VAL A 172 1.74 -6.38 -6.43
C VAL A 172 0.52 -6.53 -5.52
N ALA A 173 -0.42 -5.59 -5.59
CA ALA A 173 -1.65 -5.64 -4.81
C ALA A 173 -2.47 -6.91 -5.06
N ASN A 174 -2.54 -7.39 -6.30
CA ASN A 174 -3.17 -8.66 -6.65
C ASN A 174 -2.53 -9.83 -5.91
N GLN A 175 -1.19 -9.92 -5.95
CA GLN A 175 -0.45 -11.02 -5.33
C GLN A 175 -0.59 -11.00 -3.80
N LEU A 176 -0.75 -9.80 -3.22
CA LEU A 176 -1.02 -9.60 -1.81
C LEU A 176 -2.50 -9.75 -1.42
N ASN A 177 -3.40 -10.03 -2.39
CA ASN A 177 -4.86 -10.02 -2.25
C ASN A 177 -5.40 -8.75 -1.56
N VAL A 178 -4.85 -7.59 -1.90
CA VAL A 178 -5.44 -6.30 -1.51
C VAL A 178 -6.73 -6.12 -2.29
N ASP A 179 -7.85 -5.93 -1.58
CA ASP A 179 -9.17 -5.75 -2.17
C ASP A 179 -9.46 -4.26 -2.48
N THR A 180 -8.90 -3.34 -1.69
CA THR A 180 -9.17 -1.90 -1.80
C THR A 180 -7.92 -1.06 -1.53
N PHE A 181 -7.62 -0.13 -2.43
CA PHE A 181 -6.70 0.96 -2.18
C PHE A 181 -7.42 2.13 -1.53
N ILE A 182 -6.76 2.72 -0.53
CA ILE A 182 -7.07 4.03 0.02
C ILE A 182 -6.06 5.02 -0.53
N CYS A 183 -6.51 6.18 -0.96
CA CYS A 183 -5.64 7.25 -1.43
C CYS A 183 -6.06 8.55 -0.76
N THR A 184 -5.12 9.21 -0.08
CA THR A 184 -5.28 10.60 0.35
C THR A 184 -4.67 11.52 -0.70
N VAL A 185 -5.52 12.26 -1.41
CA VAL A 185 -5.12 13.05 -2.57
C VAL A 185 -5.50 14.51 -2.40
N HIS A 186 -4.82 15.40 -3.12
CA HIS A 186 -5.22 16.79 -3.19
C HIS A 186 -6.59 16.92 -3.89
N PRO A 187 -7.50 17.82 -3.45
CA PRO A 187 -8.83 17.98 -4.06
C PRO A 187 -8.83 18.21 -5.57
N GLN A 188 -7.79 18.84 -6.14
CA GLN A 188 -7.69 19.06 -7.59
C GLN A 188 -7.36 17.80 -8.39
N ALA A 189 -6.90 16.73 -7.73
CA ALA A 189 -6.52 15.48 -8.36
C ALA A 189 -7.66 14.45 -8.32
N THR A 190 -8.76 14.70 -7.61
CA THR A 190 -9.79 13.67 -7.37
C THR A 190 -10.47 13.21 -8.66
N SER A 191 -10.70 14.12 -9.60
CA SER A 191 -11.31 13.80 -10.90
C SER A 191 -10.47 12.82 -11.73
N PHE A 192 -9.14 12.88 -11.62
CA PHE A 192 -8.24 11.92 -12.28
C PHE A 192 -8.51 10.49 -11.78
N TYR A 193 -8.55 10.32 -10.45
CA TYR A 193 -8.78 9.00 -9.84
C TYR A 193 -10.22 8.52 -10.04
N GLU A 194 -11.19 9.42 -9.98
CA GLU A 194 -12.60 9.11 -10.22
C GLU A 194 -12.82 8.60 -11.65
N VAL A 195 -12.29 9.31 -12.65
CA VAL A 195 -12.48 8.98 -14.07
C VAL A 195 -11.71 7.72 -14.46
N LEU A 196 -10.46 7.54 -14.02
CA LEU A 196 -9.65 6.39 -14.45
C LEU A 196 -9.95 5.13 -13.65
N PHE A 197 -10.20 5.24 -12.35
CA PHE A 197 -10.21 4.10 -11.43
C PHE A 197 -11.54 3.89 -10.69
N ASP A 198 -12.59 4.60 -11.10
CA ASP A 198 -13.87 4.62 -10.37
C ASP A 198 -13.77 5.07 -8.92
N ALA A 199 -12.75 5.85 -8.57
CA ALA A 199 -12.46 6.14 -7.17
C ALA A 199 -13.66 6.78 -6.47
N LYS A 200 -14.04 6.24 -5.30
CA LYS A 200 -15.18 6.72 -4.51
C LYS A 200 -14.69 7.50 -3.30
N TYR A 201 -15.28 8.68 -3.08
CA TYR A 201 -15.04 9.47 -1.87
C TYR A 201 -15.41 8.69 -0.61
N LEU A 202 -14.60 8.85 0.43
CA LEU A 202 -14.90 8.33 1.77
C LEU A 202 -15.42 9.43 2.69
N PRO A 203 -16.26 9.07 3.68
CA PRO A 203 -16.61 9.98 4.76
C PRO A 203 -15.35 10.45 5.50
N GLN A 204 -15.11 11.76 5.51
CA GLN A 204 -13.95 12.37 6.15
C GLN A 204 -14.34 13.23 7.35
N LYS A 205 -13.60 13.06 8.44
CA LYS A 205 -13.68 13.83 9.69
C LYS A 205 -13.00 15.20 9.52
N HIS A 206 -11.93 15.26 8.71
CA HIS A 206 -11.16 16.47 8.44
C HIS A 206 -11.04 16.74 6.95
N SER A 207 -10.85 18.01 6.57
CA SER A 207 -10.64 18.45 5.18
C SER A 207 -9.18 18.56 4.76
N SER A 208 -8.28 18.21 5.67
CA SER A 208 -6.86 18.39 5.55
C SER A 208 -6.08 17.20 6.09
N TYR A 209 -4.85 17.07 5.61
CA TYR A 209 -3.84 16.13 6.08
C TYR A 209 -2.65 16.92 6.63
N VAL A 210 -2.07 16.45 7.73
CA VAL A 210 -0.84 17.01 8.27
C VAL A 210 0.35 16.20 7.76
N CYS A 211 1.26 16.86 7.05
CA CYS A 211 2.52 16.28 6.59
C CYS A 211 3.70 17.07 7.18
N GLY A 212 4.40 16.47 8.14
CA GLY A 212 5.33 17.20 8.99
C GLY A 212 4.55 18.22 9.83
N THR A 213 4.86 19.50 9.69
CA THR A 213 4.12 20.59 10.35
C THR A 213 3.14 21.30 9.41
N ASN A 214 3.05 20.90 8.15
CA ASN A 214 2.21 21.56 7.16
C ASN A 214 0.84 20.89 7.07
N GLU A 215 -0.20 21.71 7.09
CA GLU A 215 -1.58 21.27 6.86
C GLU A 215 -1.96 21.49 5.38
N LEU A 216 -2.35 20.40 4.70
CA LEU A 216 -2.61 20.37 3.26
C LEU A 216 -4.06 19.98 2.99
N PRO A 217 -4.76 20.60 2.02
CA PRO A 217 -6.07 20.16 1.59
C PRO A 217 -6.05 18.70 1.14
N ALA A 218 -7.01 17.91 1.62
CA ALA A 218 -7.03 16.47 1.39
C ALA A 218 -8.46 15.97 1.11
N LYS A 219 -8.54 14.99 0.21
CA LYS A 219 -9.70 14.15 -0.03
C LYS A 219 -9.26 12.70 0.03
N VAL A 220 -9.98 11.91 0.83
CA VAL A 220 -9.74 10.47 0.95
C VAL A 220 -10.67 9.74 -0.01
N MET A 221 -10.09 8.90 -0.85
CA MET A 221 -10.80 8.12 -1.86
C MET A 221 -10.46 6.64 -1.72
N SER A 222 -11.36 5.79 -2.21
CA SER A 222 -11.18 4.34 -2.28
C SER A 222 -11.25 3.85 -3.73
N ILE A 223 -10.38 2.92 -4.08
CA ILE A 223 -10.33 2.28 -5.40
C ILE A 223 -10.39 0.76 -5.18
N ASN A 224 -11.29 0.07 -5.88
CA ASN A 224 -11.35 -1.39 -5.82
C ASN A 224 -10.22 -1.99 -6.67
N CYS A 225 -9.47 -2.93 -6.10
CA CYS A 225 -8.29 -3.53 -6.72
C CYS A 225 -8.60 -4.82 -7.51
N ASP A 226 -9.85 -5.26 -7.54
CA ASP A 226 -10.19 -6.52 -8.18
C ASP A 226 -10.15 -6.42 -9.71
N PHE A 227 -9.41 -7.35 -10.33
CA PHE A 227 -9.22 -7.41 -11.79
C PHE A 227 -10.54 -7.64 -12.53
N LEU A 228 -11.54 -8.21 -11.86
CA LEU A 228 -12.87 -8.43 -12.44
C LEU A 228 -13.60 -7.12 -12.68
N SER A 229 -13.57 -6.19 -11.73
CA SER A 229 -14.20 -4.88 -11.81
C SER A 229 -13.44 -4.00 -12.78
N LEU A 230 -12.10 -4.03 -12.75
CA LEU A 230 -11.29 -3.39 -13.79
C LEU A 230 -11.62 -3.94 -15.18
N GLY A 231 -11.81 -5.26 -15.32
CA GLY A 231 -12.19 -5.91 -16.57
C GLY A 231 -13.60 -5.54 -17.03
N LYS A 232 -14.55 -5.33 -16.11
CA LYS A 232 -15.88 -4.79 -16.41
C LYS A 232 -15.78 -3.35 -16.92
N LEU A 233 -14.97 -2.51 -16.27
CA LEU A 233 -14.73 -1.13 -16.68
C LEU A 233 -14.05 -1.04 -18.05
N ALA A 234 -13.09 -1.92 -18.33
CA ALA A 234 -12.43 -2.01 -19.64
C ALA A 234 -13.43 -2.30 -20.77
N LYS A 235 -14.49 -3.07 -20.48
CA LYS A 235 -15.53 -3.48 -21.46
C LYS A 235 -16.75 -2.56 -21.49
N ASP A 236 -16.85 -1.59 -20.58
CA ASP A 236 -17.99 -0.69 -20.47
C ASP A 236 -18.01 0.35 -21.59
N LYS A 237 -18.88 0.16 -22.58
CA LYS A 237 -19.01 1.07 -23.73
C LYS A 237 -19.45 2.49 -23.34
N SER A 238 -20.08 2.67 -22.18
CA SER A 238 -20.49 3.97 -21.67
C SER A 238 -19.34 4.75 -21.01
N SER A 239 -18.29 4.05 -20.56
CA SER A 239 -17.09 4.67 -20.00
C SER A 239 -16.24 5.37 -21.07
N PRO A 240 -15.53 6.46 -20.72
CA PRO A 240 -14.60 7.13 -21.65
C PRO A 240 -13.58 6.16 -22.25
N ALA A 241 -13.26 6.33 -23.53
CA ALA A 241 -12.31 5.45 -24.24
C ALA A 241 -10.96 5.35 -23.52
N LEU A 242 -10.48 6.47 -22.98
CA LEU A 242 -9.24 6.51 -22.20
C LEU A 242 -9.29 5.61 -20.97
N ARG A 243 -10.39 5.65 -20.19
CA ARG A 243 -10.57 4.79 -19.03
C ARG A 243 -10.50 3.32 -19.44
N ARG A 244 -11.19 2.96 -20.53
CA ARG A 244 -11.18 1.59 -21.05
C ARG A 244 -9.77 1.12 -21.40
N GLN A 245 -8.99 1.93 -22.13
CA GLN A 245 -7.61 1.61 -22.52
C GLN A 245 -6.69 1.40 -21.31
N VAL A 246 -6.79 2.24 -20.28
CA VAL A 246 -6.00 2.09 -19.05
C VAL A 246 -6.41 0.83 -18.29
N CYS A 247 -7.71 0.59 -18.12
CA CYS A 247 -8.20 -0.62 -17.45
C CYS A 247 -7.81 -1.89 -18.21
N GLU A 248 -7.89 -1.87 -19.55
CA GLU A 248 -7.47 -2.97 -20.43
C GLU A 248 -5.97 -3.26 -20.27
N TYR A 249 -5.13 -2.23 -20.26
CA TYR A 249 -3.70 -2.37 -19.99
C TYR A 249 -3.43 -3.01 -18.62
N TYR A 250 -4.21 -2.66 -17.59
CA TYR A 250 -3.99 -3.16 -16.23
C TYR A 250 -4.44 -4.61 -16.05
N VAL A 251 -5.52 -5.03 -16.71
CA VAL A 251 -6.01 -6.42 -16.60
C VAL A 251 -5.28 -7.40 -17.51
N THR A 252 -4.54 -6.90 -18.51
CA THR A 252 -3.71 -7.73 -19.37
C THR A 252 -2.52 -8.26 -18.59
N GLN A 253 -2.39 -9.59 -18.52
CA GLN A 253 -1.22 -10.25 -17.94
C GLN A 253 0.04 -9.72 -18.66
N SER A 254 0.95 -9.14 -17.88
CA SER A 254 2.22 -8.62 -18.37
C SER A 254 3.31 -9.62 -18.02
N GLU A 255 3.94 -10.20 -19.04
CA GLU A 255 5.24 -10.86 -18.94
C GLU A 255 6.37 -9.92 -19.41
N GLU A 256 6.10 -8.61 -19.35
CA GLU A 256 6.99 -7.60 -19.88
C GLU A 256 8.30 -7.54 -19.08
N PRO A 257 9.46 -7.49 -19.75
CA PRO A 257 10.77 -7.66 -19.10
C PRO A 257 11.13 -6.52 -18.14
N TYR A 258 10.45 -5.38 -18.24
CA TYR A 258 10.64 -4.22 -17.35
C TYR A 258 9.85 -4.30 -16.04
N PHE A 259 9.02 -5.32 -15.83
CA PHE A 259 8.39 -5.59 -14.53
C PHE A 259 9.13 -6.74 -13.84
N ILE A 260 9.86 -6.46 -12.76
CA ILE A 260 10.42 -7.51 -11.90
C ILE A 260 9.38 -7.87 -10.85
N VAL A 261 8.51 -8.82 -11.18
CA VAL A 261 7.42 -9.25 -10.30
C VAL A 261 7.90 -10.37 -9.39
N GLU A 262 7.58 -10.26 -8.11
CA GLU A 262 7.94 -11.27 -7.12
C GLU A 262 6.93 -12.40 -7.05
N ASP A 263 7.38 -13.58 -6.65
CA ASP A 263 6.48 -14.62 -6.18
C ASP A 263 6.24 -14.45 -4.67
N PHE A 264 5.07 -13.89 -4.33
CA PHE A 264 4.63 -13.75 -2.94
C PHE A 264 4.21 -15.07 -2.28
N ARG A 265 4.42 -16.22 -2.94
CA ARG A 265 4.22 -17.60 -2.47
C ARG A 265 2.95 -17.78 -1.62
N LEU A 266 3.11 -17.63 -0.31
CA LEU A 266 2.09 -17.81 0.71
C LEU A 266 1.24 -16.56 0.96
N LYS A 267 1.15 -15.62 0.01
CA LYS A 267 0.33 -14.40 0.15
C LYS A 267 0.63 -13.65 1.46
N VAL A 268 1.91 -13.66 1.84
CA VAL A 268 2.44 -12.92 2.99
C VAL A 268 2.51 -11.46 2.60
N ARG A 269 1.96 -10.59 3.44
CA ARG A 269 1.88 -9.13 3.22
C ARG A 269 2.97 -8.39 3.98
N GLU A 270 4.14 -9.02 4.08
CA GLU A 270 5.36 -8.43 4.60
C GLU A 270 6.40 -8.47 3.48
N ASP A 271 7.08 -7.36 3.29
CA ASP A 271 8.14 -7.25 2.32
C ASP A 271 9.32 -8.11 2.77
N VAL A 272 9.56 -9.12 1.95
CA VAL A 272 10.56 -10.15 2.18
C VAL A 272 11.99 -9.64 2.11
N SER A 273 12.20 -8.49 1.48
CA SER A 273 13.48 -7.80 1.48
C SER A 273 13.57 -6.66 2.47
N PHE A 274 12.54 -6.48 3.30
CA PHE A 274 12.64 -5.51 4.37
C PHE A 274 13.73 -5.96 5.34
N ASP A 275 14.90 -5.32 5.22
CA ASP A 275 16.02 -5.52 6.11
C ASP A 275 15.65 -4.99 7.51
N ARG A 276 15.64 -5.90 8.49
CA ARG A 276 15.29 -5.58 9.87
C ARG A 276 16.34 -4.71 10.55
N ASP A 277 17.60 -4.83 10.17
CA ASP A 277 18.65 -3.97 10.69
C ASP A 277 18.54 -2.56 10.09
N TYR A 278 18.20 -2.47 8.81
CA TYR A 278 17.77 -1.20 8.22
C TYR A 278 16.54 -0.62 8.92
N GLY A 279 15.55 -1.45 9.29
CA GLY A 279 14.40 -1.03 10.08
C GLY A 279 14.77 -0.34 11.40
N LYS A 280 15.83 -0.79 12.08
CA LYS A 280 16.37 -0.13 13.29
C LYS A 280 17.00 1.22 12.97
N VAL A 281 17.76 1.30 11.88
CA VAL A 281 18.35 2.57 11.41
C VAL A 281 17.22 3.56 11.08
N LEU A 282 16.21 3.12 10.33
CA LEU A 282 15.07 3.94 9.95
C LEU A 282 14.24 4.40 11.16
N MET A 283 14.10 3.55 12.18
CA MET A 283 13.49 3.92 13.47
C MET A 283 14.27 5.03 14.15
N LYS A 284 15.60 4.90 14.23
CA LYS A 284 16.47 5.94 14.81
C LYS A 284 16.33 7.26 14.05
N GLU A 285 16.39 7.22 12.72
CA GLU A 285 16.22 8.40 11.87
C GLU A 285 14.82 9.03 12.04
N TYR A 286 13.77 8.21 12.13
CA TYR A 286 12.41 8.69 12.36
C TYR A 286 12.28 9.46 13.68
N LEU A 287 12.84 8.91 14.77
CA LEU A 287 12.84 9.56 16.08
C LEU A 287 13.73 10.81 16.10
N GLU A 288 14.87 10.79 15.40
CA GLU A 288 15.77 11.94 15.25
C GLU A 288 15.09 13.12 14.52
N LEU A 289 14.18 12.82 13.60
CA LEU A 289 13.33 13.82 12.92
C LEU A 289 12.16 14.32 13.78
N GLY A 290 12.10 13.94 15.06
CA GLY A 290 10.99 14.30 15.97
C GLY A 290 9.74 13.44 15.77
N GLY A 291 9.88 12.25 15.17
CA GLY A 291 8.81 11.28 15.08
C GLY A 291 8.36 10.79 16.45
N GLU A 292 7.05 10.60 16.61
CA GLU A 292 6.46 10.11 17.85
C GLU A 292 5.79 8.75 17.61
N LEU A 293 6.03 7.81 18.54
CA LEU A 293 5.38 6.51 18.55
C LEU A 293 4.64 6.36 19.88
N SER A 294 3.38 5.95 19.81
CA SER A 294 2.63 5.52 20.99
C SER A 294 3.13 4.16 21.48
N ASP A 295 2.79 3.80 22.72
CA ASP A 295 3.06 2.46 23.26
C ASP A 295 2.50 1.34 22.36
N GLU A 296 1.33 1.60 21.75
CA GLU A 296 0.71 0.68 20.80
C GLU A 296 1.52 0.55 19.50
N ASP A 297 2.07 1.66 18.99
CA ASP A 297 2.90 1.64 17.78
C ASP A 297 4.19 0.82 18.03
N TYR A 298 4.89 1.06 19.14
CA TYR A 298 6.07 0.26 19.53
C TYR A 298 5.72 -1.21 19.63
N ARG A 299 4.59 -1.52 20.25
CA ARG A 299 4.10 -2.89 20.41
C ARG A 299 3.88 -3.57 19.06
N VAL A 300 3.22 -2.89 18.13
CA VAL A 300 2.93 -3.43 16.80
C VAL A 300 4.23 -3.63 16.02
N LEU A 301 5.09 -2.62 15.97
CA LEU A 301 6.35 -2.66 15.22
C LEU A 301 7.30 -3.75 15.73
N THR A 302 7.39 -3.93 17.04
CA THR A 302 8.20 -5.00 17.65
C THR A 302 7.73 -6.39 17.22
N SER A 303 6.41 -6.59 17.17
CA SER A 303 5.83 -7.85 16.70
C SER A 303 6.13 -8.10 15.21
N MET A 304 6.06 -7.06 14.37
CA MET A 304 6.25 -7.15 12.92
C MET A 304 7.72 -7.30 12.54
N LEU A 305 8.60 -6.52 13.17
CA LEU A 305 10.05 -6.61 12.98
C LEU A 305 10.62 -7.90 13.58
N ARG A 306 9.88 -8.55 14.48
CA ARG A 306 10.28 -9.77 15.18
C ARG A 306 11.61 -9.59 15.92
N ASP A 307 11.83 -8.38 16.39
CA ASP A 307 13.02 -8.00 17.11
C ASP A 307 12.61 -7.27 18.39
N MET A 308 12.84 -7.96 19.51
CA MET A 308 12.47 -7.48 20.83
C MET A 308 13.33 -6.30 21.29
N THR A 309 14.50 -6.04 20.67
CA THR A 309 15.34 -4.89 21.04
C THR A 309 14.73 -3.56 20.58
N VAL A 310 13.77 -3.59 19.66
CA VAL A 310 13.06 -2.39 19.19
C VAL A 310 12.14 -1.82 20.27
N CYS A 311 11.68 -2.65 21.23
CA CYS A 311 10.91 -2.17 22.37
C CYS A 311 11.74 -2.15 23.65
N ALA A 312 11.96 -0.95 24.19
CA ALA A 312 12.59 -0.79 25.49
C ALA A 312 11.68 -1.28 26.65
N ASP A 313 10.36 -1.25 26.48
CA ASP A 313 9.39 -1.62 27.51
C ASP A 313 9.45 -3.12 27.85
N GLU A 314 9.88 -3.42 29.07
CA GLU A 314 10.03 -4.79 29.58
C GLU A 314 8.70 -5.49 29.85
N VAL A 315 7.66 -4.75 30.25
CA VAL A 315 6.30 -5.28 30.46
C VAL A 315 5.71 -5.70 29.12
N PHE A 316 5.93 -4.91 28.07
CA PHE A 316 5.52 -5.25 26.73
C PHE A 316 6.27 -6.47 26.20
N ARG A 317 7.59 -6.53 26.38
CA ARG A 317 8.39 -7.70 25.96
C ARG A 317 7.86 -9.01 26.56
N LYS A 318 7.42 -8.98 27.82
CA LYS A 318 6.79 -10.13 28.50
C LYS A 318 5.40 -10.52 27.96
N ARG A 319 4.73 -9.64 27.20
CA ARG A 319 3.38 -9.88 26.63
C ARG A 319 3.41 -10.45 25.22
N VAL A 320 4.50 -10.30 24.47
CA VAL A 320 4.66 -10.92 23.15
C VAL A 320 4.90 -12.42 23.35
N LYS A 321 3.87 -13.22 23.10
CA LYS A 321 3.95 -14.69 23.25
C LYS A 321 4.48 -15.40 22.02
N GLU A 322 4.16 -14.87 20.83
CA GLU A 322 4.54 -15.43 19.53
C GLU A 322 4.70 -14.31 18.51
N HIS A 323 5.60 -14.52 17.55
CA HIS A 323 5.67 -13.68 16.36
C HIS A 323 4.42 -13.88 15.49
N ARG A 324 3.98 -12.79 14.87
CA ARG A 324 2.85 -12.78 13.94
C ARG A 324 3.35 -12.38 12.56
N VAL A 325 2.67 -12.85 11.53
CA VAL A 325 2.93 -12.52 10.13
C VAL A 325 1.67 -11.95 9.50
N LEU A 326 1.78 -10.84 8.77
CA LEU A 326 0.68 -10.32 7.96
C LEU A 326 0.39 -11.30 6.81
N THR A 327 -0.85 -11.76 6.74
CA THR A 327 -1.30 -12.70 5.70
C THR A 327 -2.52 -12.12 4.99
N ALA A 328 -2.93 -12.73 3.88
CA ALA A 328 -4.20 -12.44 3.22
C ALA A 328 -4.88 -13.73 2.74
N PHE A 329 -4.95 -14.72 3.63
CA PHE A 329 -5.60 -15.98 3.32
C PHE A 329 -7.10 -15.80 3.15
N LEU A 330 -7.64 -16.51 2.17
CA LEU A 330 -9.09 -16.63 2.02
C LEU A 330 -9.57 -17.67 3.02
N THR A 331 -10.40 -17.25 3.96
CA THR A 331 -10.90 -18.12 5.03
C THR A 331 -12.40 -18.27 4.88
N THR A 332 -12.89 -19.50 4.95
CA THR A 332 -14.32 -19.78 5.06
C THR A 332 -14.60 -20.28 6.46
N ILE A 333 -15.55 -19.65 7.13
CA ILE A 333 -16.03 -20.07 8.45
C ILE A 333 -17.48 -20.51 8.35
N ASN A 334 -17.85 -21.53 9.13
CA ASN A 334 -19.24 -21.96 9.24
C ASN A 334 -19.85 -21.38 10.51
N ILE A 335 -20.94 -20.63 10.35
CA ILE A 335 -21.62 -19.93 11.44
C ILE A 335 -23.06 -20.42 11.54
N LYS A 336 -23.50 -20.80 12.74
CA LYS A 336 -24.82 -21.40 12.93
C LYS A 336 -25.90 -20.34 12.63
N GLY A 337 -26.80 -20.65 11.70
CA GLY A 337 -27.89 -19.74 11.31
C GLY A 337 -27.50 -18.61 10.34
N ILE A 338 -26.21 -18.40 10.08
CA ILE A 338 -25.75 -17.52 8.99
C ILE A 338 -25.25 -18.34 7.78
N GLY A 339 -24.74 -19.55 8.02
CA GLY A 339 -24.17 -20.43 7.00
C GLY A 339 -22.68 -20.17 6.78
N HIS A 340 -22.20 -20.48 5.57
CA HIS A 340 -20.82 -20.24 5.19
C HIS A 340 -20.55 -18.75 4.99
N VAL A 341 -19.58 -18.22 5.72
CA VAL A 341 -19.09 -16.85 5.58
C VAL A 341 -17.67 -16.88 5.08
N THR A 342 -17.43 -16.19 3.97
CA THR A 342 -16.07 -15.95 3.47
C THR A 342 -15.51 -14.70 4.13
N CYS A 343 -14.27 -14.79 4.58
CA CYS A 343 -13.57 -13.74 5.31
C CYS A 343 -12.08 -13.74 4.93
N ARG A 344 -11.36 -12.69 5.37
CA ARG A 344 -9.93 -12.52 5.10
C ARG A 344 -9.13 -12.69 6.39
N THR A 345 -8.07 -13.49 6.35
CA THR A 345 -7.11 -13.51 7.46
C THR A 345 -6.18 -12.30 7.33
N ILE A 346 -6.17 -11.42 8.34
CA ILE A 346 -5.35 -10.20 8.39
C ILE A 346 -3.92 -10.54 8.82
N ASP A 347 -3.78 -11.31 9.90
CA ASP A 347 -2.50 -11.75 10.44
C ASP A 347 -2.64 -13.09 11.15
N SER A 348 -1.53 -13.83 11.22
CA SER A 348 -1.47 -15.22 11.68
C SER A 348 -0.26 -15.47 12.59
N SER A 349 -0.40 -16.39 13.55
CA SER A 349 0.71 -17.01 14.30
C SER A 349 0.46 -18.52 14.44
N PHE A 350 1.37 -19.23 15.12
CA PHE A 350 1.21 -20.66 15.35
C PHE A 350 -0.06 -21.00 16.12
N SER A 351 -0.45 -20.18 17.10
CA SER A 351 -1.62 -20.42 17.95
C SER A 351 -2.79 -19.46 17.75
N GLY A 352 -2.71 -18.47 16.85
CA GLY A 352 -3.79 -17.49 16.72
C GLY A 352 -3.95 -16.82 15.37
N LEU A 353 -5.18 -16.41 15.08
CA LEU A 353 -5.61 -15.77 13.83
C LEU A 353 -6.33 -14.46 14.12
N LYS A 354 -6.17 -13.49 13.22
CA LYS A 354 -7.02 -12.30 13.17
C LYS A 354 -7.77 -12.29 11.85
N LEU A 355 -9.09 -12.29 11.90
CA LEU A 355 -9.97 -12.30 10.72
C LEU A 355 -10.66 -10.95 10.54
N SER A 356 -10.80 -10.52 9.28
CA SER A 356 -11.76 -9.50 8.85
C SER A 356 -13.00 -10.19 8.30
N VAL A 357 -14.16 -9.95 8.90
CA VAL A 357 -15.43 -10.63 8.58
C VAL A 357 -16.46 -9.66 8.03
N GLU A 358 -17.30 -10.12 7.11
CA GLU A 358 -18.36 -9.29 6.54
C GLU A 358 -19.53 -9.04 7.50
N ARG A 359 -19.71 -9.88 8.52
CA ARG A 359 -20.85 -9.78 9.45
C ARG A 359 -20.41 -10.11 10.87
N VAL A 360 -21.02 -9.43 11.83
CA VAL A 360 -20.86 -9.72 13.26
C VAL A 360 -21.66 -10.98 13.60
N PHE A 361 -21.14 -11.81 14.50
CA PHE A 361 -21.76 -13.06 14.94
C PHE A 361 -21.46 -13.29 16.43
N SER A 362 -22.04 -14.34 17.03
CA SER A 362 -21.97 -14.58 18.49
C SER A 362 -21.35 -15.92 18.89
N GLU A 363 -21.03 -16.75 17.91
CA GLU A 363 -20.38 -18.04 18.05
C GLU A 363 -19.04 -17.91 18.77
N LYS A 364 -18.83 -18.79 19.75
CA LYS A 364 -17.58 -18.84 20.53
C LYS A 364 -16.57 -19.82 19.93
N GLU A 365 -17.04 -20.78 19.15
CA GLU A 365 -16.23 -21.81 18.52
C GLU A 365 -16.47 -21.77 17.01
N LEU A 366 -15.39 -21.90 16.25
CA LEU A 366 -15.41 -21.78 14.80
C LEU A 366 -14.67 -22.96 14.17
N GLU A 367 -15.29 -23.54 13.15
CA GLU A 367 -14.59 -24.35 12.15
C GLU A 367 -14.22 -23.48 10.96
N MET A 368 -12.95 -23.55 10.56
CA MET A 368 -12.35 -22.66 9.58
C MET A 368 -11.63 -23.47 8.50
N PHE A 369 -11.85 -23.11 7.25
CA PHE A 369 -11.10 -23.59 6.10
C PHE A 369 -10.28 -22.44 5.53
N ILE A 370 -8.97 -22.49 5.70
CA ILE A 370 -8.05 -21.42 5.31
C ILE A 370 -7.35 -21.83 4.03
N THR A 371 -7.60 -21.11 2.94
CA THR A 371 -6.93 -21.30 1.65
C THR A 371 -5.71 -20.39 1.59
N TYR A 372 -4.53 -20.99 1.69
CA TYR A 372 -3.25 -20.28 1.82
C TYR A 372 -2.43 -20.23 0.51
N ALA A 373 -2.73 -21.11 -0.45
CA ALA A 373 -2.18 -21.09 -1.81
C ALA A 373 -3.22 -21.65 -2.80
N PRO A 374 -3.05 -21.46 -4.13
CA PRO A 374 -3.97 -22.04 -5.12
C PRO A 374 -4.15 -23.55 -4.92
N GLY A 375 -5.40 -23.98 -4.68
CA GLY A 375 -5.74 -25.38 -4.44
C GLY A 375 -5.27 -25.95 -3.09
N MET A 376 -4.65 -25.14 -2.21
CA MET A 376 -4.16 -25.59 -0.90
C MET A 376 -4.95 -24.94 0.23
N SER A 377 -5.56 -25.78 1.05
CA SER A 377 -6.35 -25.35 2.22
C SER A 377 -6.00 -26.16 3.46
N VAL A 378 -6.21 -25.55 4.63
CA VAL A 378 -6.05 -26.18 5.94
C VAL A 378 -7.33 -26.02 6.74
N HIS A 379 -7.77 -27.10 7.37
CA HIS A 379 -8.91 -27.10 8.28
C HIS A 379 -8.43 -26.90 9.72
N LEU A 380 -8.98 -25.88 10.39
CA LEU A 380 -8.68 -25.52 11.77
C LEU A 380 -9.95 -25.37 12.61
N LYS A 381 -9.83 -25.66 13.90
CA LYS A 381 -10.83 -25.33 14.93
C LYS A 381 -10.26 -24.29 15.87
N GLY A 382 -11.06 -23.29 16.24
CA GLY A 382 -10.61 -22.25 17.13
C GLY A 382 -11.71 -21.63 17.98
N GLN A 383 -11.27 -20.98 19.05
CA GLN A 383 -12.11 -20.25 19.98
C GLN A 383 -12.01 -18.74 19.71
N VAL A 384 -13.16 -18.08 19.63
CA VAL A 384 -13.24 -16.61 19.56
C VAL A 384 -12.83 -16.04 20.91
N MET A 385 -11.70 -15.34 20.94
CA MET A 385 -11.17 -14.70 22.13
C MET A 385 -11.77 -13.31 22.33
N TRP A 386 -11.98 -12.60 21.23
CA TRP A 386 -12.57 -11.27 21.20
C TRP A 386 -13.12 -10.96 19.82
N GLN A 387 -14.13 -10.10 19.77
CA GLN A 387 -14.65 -9.52 18.54
C GLN A 387 -14.86 -8.03 18.72
N ARG A 388 -14.30 -7.24 17.81
CA ARG A 388 -14.46 -5.79 17.74
C ARG A 388 -15.01 -5.44 16.37
N GLN A 389 -16.33 -5.21 16.30
CA GLN A 389 -17.05 -5.02 15.04
C GLN A 389 -16.74 -6.16 14.05
N TYR A 390 -16.14 -5.83 12.91
CA TYR A 390 -15.82 -6.73 11.81
C TYR A 390 -14.45 -7.41 11.94
N VAL A 391 -13.79 -7.28 13.08
CA VAL A 391 -12.49 -7.92 13.34
C VAL A 391 -12.63 -8.92 14.48
N VAL A 392 -12.17 -10.15 14.24
CA VAL A 392 -12.28 -11.27 15.17
C VAL A 392 -10.89 -11.82 15.49
N GLY A 393 -10.57 -11.96 16.78
CA GLY A 393 -9.38 -12.63 17.26
C GLY A 393 -9.70 -14.06 17.68
N ILE A 394 -8.99 -15.03 17.12
CA ILE A 394 -9.22 -16.45 17.31
C ILE A 394 -7.97 -17.11 17.87
N LYS A 395 -8.16 -17.96 18.88
CA LYS A 395 -7.15 -18.90 19.37
C LYS A 395 -7.39 -20.25 18.70
N ILE A 396 -6.35 -20.83 18.12
CA ILE A 396 -6.43 -22.13 17.47
C ILE A 396 -6.34 -23.23 18.54
N GLU A 397 -7.26 -24.20 18.50
CA GLU A 397 -7.37 -25.26 19.50
C GLU A 397 -7.41 -26.67 18.89
N GLY A 398 -7.57 -26.80 17.57
CA GLY A 398 -7.56 -28.10 16.90
C GLY A 398 -7.57 -28.05 15.38
N GLY A 399 -7.79 -29.20 14.76
CA GLY A 399 -7.73 -29.39 13.31
C GLY A 399 -6.36 -29.89 12.85
N GLN A 400 -5.93 -29.49 11.65
CA GLN A 400 -4.67 -29.90 11.04
C GLN A 400 -3.49 -29.04 11.52
N LEU A 401 -3.18 -29.12 12.81
CA LEU A 401 -2.21 -28.24 13.47
C LEU A 401 -0.78 -28.36 12.92
N ASP A 402 -0.33 -29.56 12.54
CA ASP A 402 1.02 -29.75 12.00
C ASP A 402 1.19 -29.09 10.63
N LEU A 403 0.18 -29.22 9.76
CA LEU A 403 0.16 -28.51 8.48
C LEU A 403 0.14 -26.99 8.70
N TRP A 404 -0.64 -26.51 9.67
CA TRP A 404 -0.65 -25.09 10.02
C TRP A 404 0.70 -24.57 10.49
N LYS A 405 1.39 -25.31 11.36
CA LYS A 405 2.75 -24.98 11.79
C LYS A 405 3.71 -24.92 10.60
N GLN A 406 3.62 -25.84 9.64
CA GLN A 406 4.44 -25.78 8.43
C GLN A 406 4.12 -24.55 7.57
N VAL A 407 2.84 -24.20 7.41
CA VAL A 407 2.41 -23.01 6.65
C VAL A 407 2.94 -21.75 7.31
N ILE A 408 2.78 -21.61 8.63
CA ILE A 408 3.24 -20.43 9.37
C ILE A 408 4.76 -20.39 9.50
N GLY A 409 5.43 -21.51 9.72
CA GLY A 409 6.90 -21.57 9.73
C GLY A 409 7.50 -21.11 8.40
N LYS A 410 6.92 -21.54 7.27
CA LYS A 410 7.30 -21.03 5.94
C LYS A 410 7.01 -19.54 5.76
N ALA A 411 5.86 -19.05 6.23
CA ALA A 411 5.51 -17.64 6.16
C ALA A 411 6.42 -16.76 7.05
N LEU A 412 6.85 -17.30 8.19
CA LEU A 412 7.80 -16.67 9.10
C LEU A 412 9.25 -16.81 8.63
N ARG A 413 9.55 -17.73 7.69
CA ARG A 413 10.90 -18.06 7.23
C ARG A 413 11.81 -18.62 8.33
N GLU A 414 11.24 -19.34 9.30
CA GLU A 414 12.03 -20.04 10.32
C GLU A 414 12.86 -21.20 9.72
N ASP A 415 12.55 -21.64 8.49
CA ASP A 415 13.25 -22.70 7.76
C ASP A 415 14.36 -22.20 6.79
N GLN A 416 14.68 -20.91 6.73
CA GLN A 416 15.68 -20.37 5.78
C GLN A 416 17.12 -20.28 6.32
N THR A 417 17.51 -21.15 7.25
CA THR A 417 18.92 -21.46 7.53
C THR A 417 19.55 -22.42 6.52
N ILE A 418 18.88 -22.77 5.42
CA ILE A 418 19.45 -23.63 4.37
C ILE A 418 19.22 -23.02 2.98
N ALA A 419 20.17 -22.19 2.57
CA ALA A 419 20.84 -22.16 1.25
C ALA A 419 21.32 -20.73 0.98
N ALA A 420 22.64 -20.56 1.16
CA ALA A 420 23.42 -19.45 0.62
C ALA A 420 23.52 -19.53 -0.90
#